data_AF-A0A8S9PXY6-F1
#
_entry.id   AF-A0A8S9PXY6-F1
#
_cell.length_a   1.000
_cell.length_b   1.000
_cell.length_c   1.000
_cell.angle_alpha   90.00
_cell.angle_beta   90.00
_cell.angle_gamma   90.00
#
_symmetry.space_group_name_H-M   'P 1'
#
loop_
_entity.id
_entity.type
_entity.pdbx_description
1 polymer ?
#
loop_
_entity_poly.entity_id
_entity_poly.type
_entity_poly.pdbx_seq_one_letter_code
_entity_poly.pdbx_strand_id
1 'polypeptide(L)'
;MEFMEVLKTLDSELGDKSFFGGNVFGLVDIAFIGFYSWFRTYEVVANFSIVAEFPKLIAWAERCLKRESVAKVLPDSDKVLKSVSDYRKNILGIN
;
A
#
# COMPACT_ATOMS: atom_id res chain seq x y z
N MET A 1 -9.70 11.90 -3.17
CA MET A 1 -8.54 12.67 -3.65
C MET A 1 -7.48 12.80 -2.56
N GLU A 2 -7.88 13.02 -1.30
CA GLU A 2 -6.99 13.09 -0.12
C GLU A 2 -5.96 11.95 -0.01
N PHE A 3 -6.33 10.69 -0.28
CA PHE A 3 -5.37 9.58 -0.18
C PHE A 3 -4.23 9.66 -1.21
N MET A 4 -4.52 10.08 -2.44
CA MET A 4 -3.48 10.26 -3.46
C MET A 4 -2.55 11.42 -3.11
N GLU A 5 -3.04 12.46 -2.42
CA GLU A 5 -2.20 13.53 -1.88
C GLU A 5 -1.31 13.02 -0.75
N VAL A 6 -1.83 12.16 0.14
CA VAL A 6 -1.02 11.46 1.14
C VAL A 6 0.09 10.64 0.48
N LEU A 7 -0.22 9.88 -0.58
CA LEU A 7 0.79 9.12 -1.33
C LEU A 7 1.84 10.04 -1.96
N LYS A 8 1.47 11.19 -2.52
CA LYS A 8 2.43 12.19 -3.03
C LYS A 8 3.33 12.74 -1.93
N THR A 9 2.77 13.07 -0.76
CA THR A 9 3.54 13.54 0.39
C THR A 9 4.51 12.47 0.88
N LEU A 10 4.06 11.22 0.99
CA LEU A 10 4.91 10.10 1.41
C LEU A 10 5.97 9.76 0.37
N ASP A 11 5.66 9.80 -0.92
CA ASP A 11 6.63 9.57 -1.99
C ASP A 11 7.72 10.65 -2.02
N SER A 12 7.32 11.91 -1.80
CA SER A 12 8.24 13.04 -1.66
C SER A 12 9.09 12.92 -0.40
N GLU A 13 8.49 12.57 0.74
CA GLU A 13 9.20 12.38 2.01
C GLU A 13 10.18 11.22 1.90
N LEU A 14 9.77 10.06 1.37
CA LEU A 14 10.67 8.94 1.14
C LEU A 14 11.89 9.38 0.31
N GLY A 15 11.66 10.18 -0.74
CA GLY A 15 12.72 10.67 -1.61
C GLY A 15 13.56 9.51 -2.15
N ASP A 16 14.87 9.60 -2.01
CA ASP A 16 15.82 8.54 -2.41
C ASP A 16 16.22 7.61 -1.25
N LYS A 17 15.57 7.73 -0.08
CA LYS A 17 15.87 6.90 1.08
C LYS A 17 15.46 5.45 0.85
N SER A 18 16.17 4.51 1.48
CA SER A 18 15.79 3.09 1.42
C SER A 18 14.48 2.83 2.17
N PHE A 19 14.32 3.49 3.31
CA PHE A 19 13.18 3.45 4.23
C PHE A 19 12.81 4.88 4.65
N PHE A 20 11.61 5.08 5.20
CA PHE A 20 11.25 6.35 5.82
C PHE A 20 12.15 6.66 7.02
N GLY A 21 12.58 5.64 7.76
CA GLY A 21 13.62 5.74 8.80
C GLY A 21 15.05 6.02 8.27
N GLY A 22 15.22 6.31 6.98
CA GLY A 22 16.52 6.51 6.34
C GLY A 22 17.13 5.20 5.85
N ASN A 23 18.23 4.80 6.49
CA ASN A 23 18.95 3.56 6.13
C ASN A 23 18.38 2.32 6.83
N VAL A 24 17.52 2.51 7.83
CA VAL A 24 16.98 1.43 8.65
C VAL A 24 15.45 1.53 8.67
N PHE A 25 14.80 0.36 8.60
CA PHE A 25 13.36 0.24 8.75
C PHE A 25 12.91 0.76 10.14
N GLY A 26 11.99 1.72 10.17
CA GLY A 26 11.61 2.44 11.37
C GLY A 26 10.10 2.68 11.52
N LEU A 27 9.75 3.65 12.35
CA LEU A 27 8.38 3.89 12.80
C LEU A 27 7.40 4.15 11.65
N VAL A 28 7.76 5.06 10.74
CA VAL A 28 6.88 5.43 9.61
C VAL A 28 6.74 4.25 8.64
N ASP A 29 7.79 3.44 8.48
CA ASP A 29 7.71 2.23 7.65
C ASP A 29 6.69 1.25 8.23
N ILE A 30 6.71 1.01 9.54
CA ILE A 30 5.75 0.17 10.25
C ILE A 30 4.33 0.72 10.10
N ALA A 31 4.16 2.03 10.31
CA ALA A 31 2.87 2.68 10.24
C ALA A 31 2.21 2.56 8.86
N PHE A 32 3.02 2.57 7.79
CA PHE A 32 2.49 2.63 6.43
C PHE A 32 2.50 1.30 5.67
N ILE A 33 3.39 0.35 5.97
CA ILE A 33 3.56 -0.85 5.15
C ILE A 33 2.30 -1.73 5.06
N GLY A 34 1.43 -1.69 6.07
CA GLY A 34 0.15 -2.40 6.03
C GLY A 34 -0.78 -1.95 4.89
N PHE A 35 -0.66 -0.71 4.40
CA PHE A 35 -1.48 -0.21 3.29
C PHE A 35 -1.07 -0.81 1.94
N TYR A 36 0.15 -1.35 1.82
CA TYR A 36 0.62 -1.94 0.57
C TYR A 36 -0.29 -3.10 0.09
N SER A 37 -0.75 -3.96 1.01
CA SER A 37 -1.67 -5.06 0.65
C SER A 37 -3.04 -4.56 0.16
N TRP A 38 -3.36 -3.29 0.37
CA TRP A 38 -4.60 -2.65 -0.06
C TRP A 38 -4.46 -1.88 -1.38
N PHE A 39 -3.25 -1.61 -1.87
CA PHE A 39 -3.05 -0.80 -3.08
C PHE A 39 -3.81 -1.34 -4.28
N ARG A 40 -3.71 -2.64 -4.55
CA ARG A 40 -4.48 -3.30 -5.62
C ARG A 40 -6.00 -3.13 -5.43
N THR A 41 -6.47 -3.18 -4.18
CA THR A 41 -7.88 -2.95 -3.87
C THR A 41 -8.28 -1.54 -4.26
N TYR A 42 -7.51 -0.54 -3.87
CA TYR A 42 -7.80 0.86 -4.22
C TYR A 42 -7.77 1.11 -5.72
N GLU A 43 -6.84 0.49 -6.46
CA GLU A 43 -6.82 0.60 -7.93
C GLU A 43 -8.11 0.06 -8.55
N VAL A 44 -8.60 -1.10 -8.11
CA VAL A 44 -9.80 -1.72 -8.68
C VAL A 44 -11.08 -1.02 -8.22
N VAL A 45 -11.26 -0.79 -6.92
CA VAL A 45 -12.56 -0.36 -6.37
C VAL A 45 -12.73 1.16 -6.34
N ALA A 46 -11.64 1.92 -6.40
CA ALA A 46 -11.64 3.39 -6.39
C ALA A 46 -11.05 4.00 -7.68
N ASN A 47 -10.67 3.16 -8.66
CA ASN A 47 -10.10 3.58 -9.94
C ASN A 47 -8.87 4.50 -9.77
N PHE A 48 -8.02 4.18 -8.79
CA PHE A 48 -6.73 4.82 -8.61
C PHE A 48 -5.66 4.17 -9.48
N SER A 49 -4.57 4.90 -9.74
CA SER A 49 -3.40 4.40 -10.46
C SER A 49 -2.19 4.52 -9.53
N ILE A 50 -2.03 3.59 -8.59
CA ILE A 50 -1.02 3.70 -7.53
C ILE A 50 0.31 3.13 -7.99
N VAL A 51 0.30 1.92 -8.54
CA VAL A 51 1.52 1.19 -8.92
C VAL A 51 2.29 1.94 -10.00
N ALA A 52 1.57 2.50 -10.98
CA ALA A 52 2.17 3.27 -12.05
C ALA A 52 2.63 4.67 -11.62
N GLU A 53 1.92 5.35 -10.71
CA GLU A 53 2.24 6.72 -10.31
C GLU A 53 3.32 6.81 -9.23
N PHE A 54 3.46 5.79 -8.37
CA PHE A 54 4.37 5.83 -7.21
C PHE A 54 5.41 4.68 -7.21
N PRO A 55 6.25 4.56 -8.25
CA PRO A 55 7.21 3.46 -8.36
C PRO A 55 8.22 3.41 -7.20
N LYS A 56 8.56 4.55 -6.57
CA LYS A 56 9.45 4.56 -5.40
C LYS A 56 8.79 3.95 -4.17
N LEU A 57 7.50 4.23 -3.94
CA LEU A 57 6.74 3.58 -2.86
C LEU A 57 6.60 2.08 -3.13
N ILE A 58 6.41 1.65 -4.38
CA ILE A 58 6.39 0.21 -4.72
C ILE A 58 7.74 -0.44 -4.39
N ALA A 59 8.85 0.15 -4.84
CA ALA A 59 10.18 -0.35 -4.54
C ALA A 59 10.49 -0.36 -3.02
N TRP A 60 10.00 0.63 -2.27
CA TRP A 60 10.09 0.66 -0.82
C TRP A 60 9.31 -0.49 -0.17
N ALA A 61 8.08 -0.74 -0.61
CA ALA A 61 7.26 -1.83 -0.07
C ALA A 61 7.90 -3.20 -0.36
N GLU A 62 8.43 -3.41 -1.57
CA GLU A 62 9.17 -4.62 -1.93
C GLU A 62 10.42 -4.83 -1.04
N ARG A 63 11.13 -3.75 -0.68
CA ARG A 63 12.22 -3.83 0.31
C ARG A 63 11.70 -4.22 1.68
N CYS A 64 10.58 -3.67 2.12
CA CYS A 64 9.98 -4.01 3.41
C CYS A 64 9.52 -5.48 3.48
N LEU A 65 8.96 -6.03 2.39
CA LEU A 65 8.51 -7.43 2.30
C LEU A 65 9.63 -8.46 2.48
N LYS A 66 10.90 -8.07 2.25
CA LYS A 66 12.06 -8.95 2.53
C LYS A 66 12.24 -9.21 4.03
N ARG A 67 11.60 -8.43 4.90
CA ARG A 67 11.62 -8.65 6.35
C ARG A 67 10.57 -9.70 6.70
N GLU A 68 11.01 -10.77 7.37
CA GLU A 68 10.11 -11.84 7.84
C GLU A 68 8.95 -11.31 8.68
N SER A 69 9.19 -10.29 9.52
CA SER A 69 8.16 -9.66 10.34
C SER A 69 7.05 -9.01 9.51
N VAL A 70 7.36 -8.46 8.33
CA VAL A 70 6.40 -7.83 7.42
C VAL A 70 5.69 -8.90 6.60
N ALA A 71 6.45 -9.83 6.01
CA ALA A 71 5.90 -10.90 5.19
C ALA A 71 4.89 -11.79 5.96
N LYS A 72 5.09 -11.99 7.26
CA LYS A 72 4.19 -12.77 8.11
C LYS A 72 2.86 -12.08 8.41
N VAL A 73 2.80 -10.74 8.42
CA VAL A 73 1.62 -9.99 8.87
C VAL A 73 0.80 -9.42 7.73
N LEU A 74 1.42 -9.15 6.57
CA LEU A 74 0.69 -8.65 5.42
C LEU A 74 -0.14 -9.79 4.79
N PRO A 75 -1.45 -9.60 4.58
CA PRO A 75 -2.25 -10.54 3.81
C PRO A 75 -1.89 -10.46 2.33
N ASP A 76 -2.23 -11.52 1.59
CA ASP A 76 -2.22 -11.50 0.14
C ASP A 76 -3.18 -10.43 -0.41
N SER A 77 -2.70 -9.62 -1.37
CA SER A 77 -3.44 -8.47 -1.90
C SER A 77 -4.70 -8.89 -2.68
N ASP A 78 -4.69 -10.03 -3.36
CA ASP A 78 -5.88 -10.55 -4.06
C ASP A 78 -6.94 -11.02 -3.07
N LYS A 79 -6.53 -11.58 -1.92
CA LYS A 79 -7.46 -11.92 -0.83
C LYS A 79 -8.12 -10.69 -0.22
N VAL A 80 -7.37 -9.58 -0.03
CA VAL A 80 -7.93 -8.31 0.44
C VAL A 80 -8.94 -7.77 -0.57
N LEU A 81 -8.56 -7.71 -1.85
CA LEU A 81 -9.44 -7.26 -2.94
C LEU A 81 -10.73 -8.09 -2.97
N LYS A 82 -10.62 -9.42 -2.94
CA LYS A 82 -11.79 -10.30 -2.95
C LYS A 82 -12.72 -9.99 -1.78
N SER A 83 -12.19 -9.89 -0.56
CA SER A 83 -13.00 -9.62 0.63
C SER A 83 -13.72 -8.28 0.54
N VAL A 84 -13.06 -7.25 0.02
CA VAL A 84 -13.65 -5.91 -0.12
C VAL A 84 -14.69 -5.88 -1.24
N SER A 85 -14.43 -6.52 -2.38
CA SER A 85 -15.39 -6.63 -3.48
C SER A 85 -16.64 -7.40 -3.05
N ASP A 86 -16.48 -8.53 -2.35
CA ASP A 86 -17.61 -9.29 -1.80
C ASP A 86 -18.44 -8.43 -0.84
N TYR A 87 -17.77 -7.69 0.07
CA TYR A 87 -18.44 -6.79 1.01
C TYR A 87 -19.21 -5.67 0.29
N ARG A 88 -18.57 -5.02 -0.68
CA ARG A 88 -19.21 -3.95 -1.49
C ARG A 88 -20.42 -4.47 -2.25
N LYS A 89 -20.33 -5.66 -2.83
CA LYS A 89 -21.46 -6.29 -3.52
C LYS A 89 -22.62 -6.56 -2.56
N ASN A 90 -22.33 -7.11 -1.38
CA ASN A 90 -23.35 -7.49 -0.40
C ASN A 90 -24.03 -6.28 0.25
N ILE A 91 -23.30 -5.20 0.51
CA ILE A 91 -23.82 -4.04 1.23
C ILE A 91 -24.34 -2.94 0.30
N LEU A 92 -23.67 -2.74 -0.85
CA LEU A 92 -23.96 -1.62 -1.75
C LEU A 92 -24.61 -2.07 -3.06
N GLY A 93 -24.67 -3.37 -3.35
CA GLY A 93 -25.21 -3.91 -4.60
C GLY A 93 -24.33 -3.61 -5.83
N ILE A 94 -23.08 -3.21 -5.63
CA ILE A 94 -22.14 -2.84 -6.70
C ILE A 94 -21.30 -4.07 -7.08
N ASN A 95 -21.30 -4.43 -8.36
CA ASN A 95 -20.44 -5.48 -8.90
C ASN A 95 -19.02 -4.98 -9.17
#